data_AF-A0A9X3JZB1-F1
#
_entry.id   AF-A0A9X3JZB1-F1
#
_cell.length_a   1.000
_cell.length_b   1.000
_cell.length_c   1.000
_cell.angle_alpha   90.00
_cell.angle_beta   90.00
_cell.angle_gamma   90.00
#
_symmetry.space_group_name_H-M   'P 1'
#
loop_
_entity.id
_entity.type
_entity.pdbx_description
1 polymer ?
#
loop_
_entity_poly.entity_id
_entity_poly.type
_entity_poly.pdbx_seq_one_letter_code
_entity_poly.pdbx_strand_id
1 'polypeptide(L)'
;MKKSLIWCGIWASVPLVAMAQSQATDPASQVPAVSYRSVFTDTPKGVETDTLEWKAANSEVGQFARGHIDILKWEAAQAKSEASKPVMPMSHGVGMGSKKP
;
A
#
# COMPACT_ATOMS: atom_id res chain seq x y z
N MET A 1 -22.72 -53.59 -37.65
CA MET A 1 -22.96 -54.44 -36.47
C MET A 1 -21.88 -55.51 -36.41
N LYS A 2 -20.94 -55.42 -35.46
CA LYS A 2 -20.04 -56.48 -34.97
C LYS A 2 -19.40 -55.97 -33.67
N LYS A 3 -19.28 -56.86 -32.70
CA LYS A 3 -19.31 -56.61 -31.25
C LYS A 3 -17.89 -56.46 -30.68
N SER A 4 -17.78 -55.53 -29.71
CA SER A 4 -17.01 -55.59 -28.45
C SER A 4 -15.89 -56.63 -28.29
N LEU A 5 -14.67 -56.16 -27.99
CA LEU A 5 -13.86 -56.43 -26.78
C LEU A 5 -12.40 -56.04 -27.09
N ILE A 6 -11.75 -55.25 -26.22
CA ILE A 6 -10.42 -55.55 -25.66
C ILE A 6 -10.18 -54.58 -24.50
N TRP A 7 -9.96 -55.21 -23.36
CA TRP A 7 -9.68 -54.68 -22.04
C TRP A 7 -8.17 -54.80 -21.81
N CYS A 8 -7.50 -53.68 -21.51
CA CYS A 8 -6.24 -53.59 -20.76
C CYS A 8 -6.14 -52.11 -20.34
N GLY A 9 -6.45 -51.74 -19.11
CA GLY A 9 -5.56 -52.04 -17.99
C GLY A 9 -4.38 -51.06 -17.96
N ILE A 10 -4.60 -49.76 -18.15
CA ILE A 10 -3.54 -48.76 -17.93
C ILE A 10 -3.36 -48.62 -16.42
N TRP A 11 -2.21 -49.15 -16.03
CA TRP A 11 -1.62 -49.19 -14.72
C TRP A 11 -1.78 -47.92 -13.89
N ALA A 12 -2.03 -48.16 -12.61
CA ALA A 12 -1.85 -47.24 -11.52
C ALA A 12 -0.44 -46.63 -11.56
N SER A 13 -0.38 -45.30 -11.60
CA SER A 13 0.72 -44.50 -11.07
C SER A 13 0.18 -43.10 -10.86
N VAL A 14 -0.59 -42.92 -9.78
CA VAL A 14 -0.73 -41.58 -9.20
C VAL A 14 0.63 -41.30 -8.56
N PRO A 15 1.39 -40.29 -9.01
CA PRO A 15 2.58 -39.91 -8.28
C PRO A 15 2.10 -39.47 -6.90
N LEU A 16 2.66 -40.10 -5.88
CA LEU A 16 2.55 -39.66 -4.50
C LEU A 16 3.03 -38.20 -4.47
N VAL A 17 2.08 -37.25 -4.51
CA VAL A 17 2.38 -35.86 -4.17
C VAL A 17 2.79 -35.91 -2.71
N ALA A 18 4.09 -35.90 -2.46
CA ALA A 18 4.62 -35.50 -1.17
C ALA A 18 4.12 -34.07 -0.95
N MET A 19 3.01 -33.93 -0.24
CA MET A 19 2.57 -32.64 0.28
C MET A 19 3.72 -32.17 1.16
N ALA A 20 4.51 -31.21 0.68
CA ALA A 20 5.42 -30.46 1.52
C ALA A 20 4.55 -29.72 2.54
N GLN A 21 4.28 -30.38 3.67
CA GLN A 21 3.56 -29.79 4.77
C GLN A 21 4.38 -28.60 5.25
N SER A 22 3.74 -27.43 5.26
CA SER A 22 4.34 -26.22 5.78
C SER A 22 4.87 -26.50 7.20
N GLN A 23 6.18 -26.37 7.41
CA GLN A 23 6.77 -26.49 8.73
C GLN A 23 6.33 -25.35 9.68
N ALA A 24 5.47 -24.43 9.21
CA ALA A 24 4.88 -23.39 10.02
C ALA A 24 3.99 -23.91 11.17
N THR A 25 3.50 -25.16 11.10
CA THR A 25 2.67 -25.76 12.17
C THR A 25 3.50 -26.53 13.21
N ASP A 26 4.77 -26.84 12.93
CA ASP A 26 5.64 -27.53 13.87
C ASP A 26 6.28 -26.51 14.84
N PRO A 27 5.96 -26.57 16.15
CA PRO A 27 6.55 -25.66 17.13
C PRO A 27 8.07 -25.83 17.31
N ALA A 28 8.65 -26.95 16.86
CA ALA A 28 10.10 -27.18 16.85
C ALA A 28 10.79 -26.67 15.58
N SER A 29 10.04 -26.12 14.63
CA SER A 29 10.56 -25.56 13.38
C SER A 29 11.43 -24.33 13.65
N GLN A 30 12.56 -24.25 12.93
CA GLN A 30 13.45 -23.10 13.04
C GLN A 30 12.79 -21.85 12.45
N VAL A 31 12.63 -20.81 13.27
CA VAL A 31 12.10 -19.51 12.84
C VAL A 31 13.27 -18.62 12.38
N PRO A 32 13.23 -18.05 11.17
CA PRO A 32 14.22 -17.06 10.75
C PRO A 32 14.25 -15.86 11.69
N ALA A 33 15.44 -15.30 11.94
CA ALA A 33 15.58 -14.12 12.77
C ALA A 33 14.84 -12.91 12.16
N VAL A 34 13.93 -12.30 12.92
CA VAL A 34 13.23 -11.07 12.52
C VAL A 34 14.13 -9.87 12.75
N SER A 35 14.47 -9.15 11.68
CA SER A 35 15.20 -7.88 11.78
C SER A 35 14.22 -6.77 12.20
N TYR A 36 14.34 -6.27 13.42
CA TYR A 36 13.53 -5.15 13.90
C TYR A 36 14.03 -3.82 13.31
N ARG A 37 13.11 -3.04 12.71
CA ARG A 37 13.33 -1.65 12.32
C ARG A 37 12.22 -0.79 12.90
N SER A 38 12.57 0.27 13.61
CA SER A 38 11.58 1.25 14.06
C SER A 38 11.04 2.05 12.87
N VAL A 39 9.72 2.12 12.74
CA VAL A 39 9.05 3.02 11.79
C VAL A 39 9.30 4.50 12.11
N PHE A 40 9.72 4.80 13.35
CA PHE A 40 10.01 6.15 13.81
C PHE A 40 11.45 6.60 13.53
N THR A 41 12.28 5.74 12.92
CA THR A 41 13.68 6.07 12.63
C THR A 41 13.78 7.31 11.74
N ASP A 42 12.85 7.45 10.79
CA ASP A 42 12.81 8.54 9.82
C ASP A 42 11.77 9.63 10.17
N THR A 43 11.09 9.50 11.31
CA THR A 43 10.09 10.49 11.73
C THR A 43 10.78 11.72 12.30
N PRO A 44 10.36 12.94 11.92
CA PRO A 44 10.85 14.17 12.52
C PRO A 44 10.77 14.09 14.05
N LYS A 45 11.89 14.39 14.71
CA LYS A 45 11.97 14.41 16.17
C LYS A 45 11.76 15.84 16.64
N GLY A 46 10.74 16.08 17.45
CA GLY A 46 10.44 17.40 17.99
C GLY A 46 9.05 17.45 18.59
N VAL A 47 8.78 18.50 19.36
CA VAL A 47 7.42 18.86 19.77
C VAL A 47 6.84 19.70 18.64
N GLU A 48 5.67 19.34 18.13
CA GLU A 48 4.95 20.18 17.18
C GLU A 48 4.71 21.55 17.82
N THR A 49 5.25 22.60 17.20
CA THR A 49 5.13 23.98 17.70
C THR A 49 3.82 24.64 17.28
N ASP A 50 3.13 24.05 16.31
CA ASP A 50 1.88 24.58 15.79
C ASP A 50 0.75 24.28 16.77
N THR A 51 0.11 25.36 17.24
CA THR A 51 -1.09 25.26 18.09
C THR A 51 -2.31 25.45 17.21
N LEU A 52 -3.11 24.41 17.06
CA LEU A 52 -4.40 24.48 16.36
C LEU A 52 -5.53 24.65 17.37
N GLU A 53 -6.53 25.45 17.00
CA GLU A 53 -7.76 25.60 17.78
C GLU A 53 -8.55 24.28 17.76
N TRP A 54 -8.50 23.54 18.88
CA TRP A 54 -9.11 22.20 19.02
C TRP A 54 -10.55 22.12 18.52
N LYS A 55 -11.36 23.14 18.85
CA LYS A 55 -12.77 23.18 18.45
C LYS A 55 -12.93 23.26 16.93
N ALA A 56 -12.08 24.04 16.26
CA ALA A 56 -12.10 24.19 14.81
C ALA A 56 -11.68 22.88 14.14
N ALA A 57 -10.56 22.29 14.57
CA ALA A 57 -10.08 21.01 14.05
C ALA A 57 -11.14 19.89 14.15
N ASN A 58 -11.84 19.81 15.28
CA ASN A 58 -12.92 18.84 15.44
C ASN A 58 -14.15 19.14 14.58
N SER A 59 -14.47 20.42 14.39
CA SER A 59 -15.55 20.81 13.48
C SER A 59 -15.26 20.41 12.04
N GLU A 60 -13.99 20.48 11.61
CA GLU A 60 -13.56 20.05 10.27
C GLU A 60 -13.70 18.53 10.10
N VAL A 61 -13.33 17.74 11.11
CA VAL A 61 -13.53 16.28 11.09
C VAL A 61 -15.03 15.93 11.07
N GLY A 62 -15.85 16.70 11.80
CA GLY A 62 -17.29 16.50 11.94
C GLY A 62 -18.16 17.01 10.78
N GLN A 63 -17.59 17.65 9.75
CA GLN A 63 -18.38 18.26 8.68
C GLN A 63 -19.14 17.25 7.79
N PHE A 64 -18.74 15.97 7.81
CA PHE A 64 -19.32 14.90 6.98
C PHE A 64 -20.52 14.22 7.65
N ALA A 65 -21.62 14.96 7.82
CA ALA A 65 -22.80 14.49 8.57
C ALA A 65 -23.47 13.24 7.98
N ARG A 66 -23.42 13.03 6.65
CA ARG A 66 -23.99 11.86 5.98
C ARG A 66 -22.94 10.75 5.76
N GLY A 67 -21.76 10.88 6.35
CA GLY A 67 -20.66 9.92 6.25
C GLY A 67 -20.13 9.76 4.82
N HIS A 68 -20.11 8.53 4.31
CA HIS A 68 -19.42 8.16 3.08
C HIS A 68 -19.83 8.97 1.84
N ILE A 69 -21.12 9.32 1.70
CA ILE A 69 -21.58 10.11 0.54
C ILE A 69 -20.98 11.52 0.54
N ASP A 70 -20.80 12.13 1.70
CA ASP A 70 -20.21 13.47 1.79
C ASP A 70 -18.70 13.42 1.55
N ILE A 71 -18.03 12.34 1.97
CA ILE A 71 -16.62 12.08 1.66
C ILE A 71 -16.40 11.95 0.15
N LEU A 72 -17.20 11.13 -0.55
CA LEU A 72 -17.08 10.97 -2.01
C LEU A 72 -17.28 12.28 -2.77
N LYS A 73 -18.22 13.12 -2.33
CA LYS A 73 -18.44 14.45 -2.92
C LYS A 73 -17.25 15.38 -2.67
N TRP A 74 -16.70 15.34 -1.46
CA TRP A 74 -15.52 16.11 -1.10
C TRP A 74 -14.30 15.69 -1.94
N GLU A 75 -14.02 14.40 -2.06
CA GLU A 75 -12.95 13.88 -2.91
C GLU A 75 -13.12 14.29 -4.38
N ALA A 76 -14.34 14.20 -4.91
CA ALA A 76 -14.64 14.63 -6.28
C ALA A 76 -14.41 16.13 -6.50
N ALA A 77 -14.73 16.97 -5.50
CA ALA A 77 -14.46 18.41 -5.53
C ALA A 77 -12.96 18.73 -5.43
N GLN A 78 -12.21 17.97 -4.61
CA GLN A 78 -10.76 18.11 -4.48
C GLN A 78 -10.05 17.75 -5.79
N ALA A 79 -10.41 16.64 -6.43
CA ALA A 79 -9.85 16.23 -7.73
C ALA A 79 -10.05 17.31 -8.81
N LYS A 80 -11.20 17.99 -8.81
CA LYS A 80 -11.46 19.12 -9.73
C LYS A 80 -10.60 20.35 -9.41
N SER A 81 -10.29 20.58 -8.13
CA SER A 81 -9.49 21.71 -7.66
C SER A 81 -7.99 21.50 -7.88
N GLU A 82 -7.52 20.26 -7.86
CA GLU A 82 -6.14 19.93 -8.23
C GLU A 82 -5.89 20.08 -9.73
N ALA A 83 -6.87 19.73 -10.57
CA ALA A 83 -6.79 19.92 -12.01
C ALA A 83 -6.72 21.40 -12.44
N SER A 84 -7.16 22.33 -11.59
CA SER A 84 -7.12 23.77 -11.86
C SER A 84 -5.93 24.50 -11.21
N LYS A 85 -5.10 23.80 -10.42
CA LYS A 85 -3.87 24.42 -9.91
C LYS A 85 -2.91 24.67 -11.08
N PRO A 86 -2.50 25.93 -11.32
CA PRO A 86 -1.54 26.22 -12.37
C PRO A 86 -0.23 25.49 -12.06
N VAL A 87 0.27 24.73 -13.03
CA VAL A 87 1.63 24.21 -13.00
C VAL A 87 2.56 25.41 -13.02
N MET A 88 3.03 25.84 -11.84
CA MET A 88 4.14 26.76 -11.77
C MET A 88 5.35 26.04 -12.37
N PRO A 89 6.01 26.59 -13.41
CA PRO A 89 7.20 25.96 -13.95
C PRO A 89 8.25 25.90 -12.84
N MET A 90 8.75 24.69 -12.59
CA MET A 90 9.89 24.45 -11.71
C MET A 90 11.05 25.33 -12.18
N SER A 91 11.35 26.38 -11.42
CA SER A 91 12.54 27.20 -11.63
C SER A 91 13.76 26.36 -11.30
N HIS A 92 14.27 25.60 -12.29
CA HIS A 92 15.61 25.07 -12.26
C HIS A 92 16.58 26.24 -12.40
N GLY A 93 17.01 26.78 -11.26
CA GLY A 93 18.05 27.81 -11.20
C GLY A 93 19.37 27.28 -11.76
N VAL A 94 19.61 27.51 -13.04
CA VAL A 94 20.96 27.48 -13.62
C VAL A 94 21.64 28.77 -13.17
N GLY A 95 22.41 28.68 -12.09
CA GLY A 95 23.33 29.72 -11.64
C GLY A 95 24.49 29.83 -12.64
N MET A 96 24.34 30.68 -13.65
CA MET A 96 25.43 31.10 -14.53
C MET A 96 25.90 32.51 -14.14
N GLY A 97 27.19 32.60 -13.82
CA GLY A 97 28.00 33.77 -14.16
C GLY A 97 28.18 34.83 -13.09
N SER A 98 29.09 34.59 -12.14
CA SER A 98 29.85 35.70 -11.53
C SER A 98 31.13 35.91 -12.33
N LYS A 99 31.11 36.86 -13.29
CA LYS A 99 32.33 37.50 -13.78
C LYS A 99 32.70 38.64 -12.84
N LYS A 100 33.93 38.56 -12.35
CA LYS A 100 34.65 39.48 -11.47
C LYS A 100 35.04 40.77 -12.21
N PRO A 101 35.03 41.95 -11.56
CA PRO A 101 36.03 42.99 -11.78
C PRO A 101 37.20 42.84 -10.80
#